data_AF-A0A3R6YEB2-F1
#
_entry.id   AF-A0A3R6YEB2-F1
#
_cell.length_a   1.000
_cell.length_b   1.000
_cell.length_c   1.000
_cell.angle_alpha   90.00
_cell.angle_beta   90.00
_cell.angle_gamma   90.00
#
_symmetry.space_group_name_H-M   'P 1'
#
loop_
_entity.id
_entity.type
_entity.pdbx_description
1 polymer ?
#
loop_
_entity_poly.entity_id
_entity_poly.type
_entity_poly.pdbx_seq_one_letter_code
_entity_poly.pdbx_strand_id
1 'polypeptide(L)'
;MSSACTFLLTFLVYVLCGLTCGQLAQNLTPLDIGVRCAQYPRTPTVLTFVVDQPDANLLLLHFDFVKLMPQDTLTLRAVVNHTVGAVIDTLTSATTAPFYSVPMYTPLVVLELHVVTGLGRSGPANATTRCFGFHVDGVRTSAIDGNKAASAGESICGTDDSKNAQCFVNSAMYTASKAVVRLLTNRVGGSAFCTGWLLGCEGHLLTNEHCIQDATDAGNTLIEFMAEGVSCGTNCDSQMACAATPRLYTRGATFIAASTELDYSIVKLDPAMIPEGLG
;
A
#
# COMPACT_ATOMS: atom_id res chain seq x y z
N MET A 1 -49.00 53.39 -7.71
CA MET A 1 -48.05 54.46 -8.06
C MET A 1 -46.85 54.28 -7.15
N SER A 2 -45.89 53.43 -7.53
CA SER A 2 -44.71 53.75 -8.36
C SER A 2 -43.55 54.32 -7.53
N SER A 3 -42.49 53.52 -7.35
CA SER A 3 -41.06 53.88 -7.52
C SER A 3 -40.22 52.74 -6.91
N ALA A 4 -39.78 51.75 -7.69
CA ALA A 4 -38.50 51.71 -8.39
C ALA A 4 -37.29 51.66 -7.43
N CYS A 5 -36.76 50.46 -7.20
CA CYS A 5 -35.39 50.26 -6.71
C CYS A 5 -34.67 49.35 -7.71
N THR A 6 -33.81 49.98 -8.50
CA THR A 6 -33.00 49.39 -9.57
C THR A 6 -31.83 48.62 -8.95
N PHE A 7 -31.78 47.29 -9.10
CA PHE A 7 -30.56 46.53 -8.85
C PHE A 7 -29.92 46.11 -10.17
N LEU A 8 -28.71 46.61 -10.35
CA LEU A 8 -27.78 46.39 -11.45
C LEU A 8 -27.55 44.89 -11.65
N LEU A 9 -27.79 44.40 -12.86
CA LEU A 9 -27.42 43.04 -13.28
C LEU A 9 -25.92 43.02 -13.62
N THR A 10 -25.06 42.73 -12.64
CA THR A 10 -23.66 42.40 -12.90
C THR A 10 -23.56 40.95 -13.40
N PHE A 11 -23.34 40.78 -14.69
CA PHE A 11 -22.90 39.53 -15.30
C PHE A 11 -21.49 39.19 -14.76
N LEU A 12 -21.40 38.31 -13.77
CA LEU A 12 -20.15 37.67 -13.41
C LEU A 12 -20.01 36.42 -14.29
N VAL A 13 -19.21 36.53 -15.35
CA VAL A 13 -18.73 35.38 -16.11
C VAL A 13 -17.83 34.58 -15.19
N TYR A 14 -18.36 33.54 -14.56
CA TYR A 14 -17.54 32.54 -13.90
C TYR A 14 -16.75 31.81 -14.98
N VAL A 15 -15.47 32.15 -15.08
CA VAL A 15 -14.47 31.32 -15.74
C VAL A 15 -14.49 29.97 -15.02
N LEU A 16 -15.03 28.96 -15.69
CA LEU A 16 -14.83 27.55 -15.37
C LEU A 16 -13.32 27.25 -15.54
N CYS A 17 -12.54 27.62 -14.54
CA CYS A 17 -11.21 27.06 -14.36
C CYS A 17 -11.44 25.62 -13.90
N GLY A 18 -10.99 24.66 -14.72
CA GLY A 18 -11.21 23.24 -14.51
C GLY A 18 -10.78 22.84 -13.10
N LEU A 19 -11.77 22.42 -12.30
CA LEU A 19 -11.55 21.62 -11.12
C LEU A 19 -11.00 20.28 -11.60
N THR A 20 -9.68 20.16 -11.61
CA THR A 20 -9.04 18.86 -11.49
C THR A 20 -9.56 18.25 -10.19
N CYS A 21 -10.14 17.04 -10.32
CA CYS A 21 -10.58 16.19 -9.23
C CYS A 21 -9.64 16.34 -8.03
N GLY A 22 -10.13 16.92 -6.93
CA GLY A 22 -9.36 17.04 -5.70
C GLY A 22 -9.15 15.63 -5.16
N GLN A 23 -7.99 15.02 -5.44
CA GLN A 23 -7.50 13.94 -4.60
C GLN A 23 -7.47 14.51 -3.18
N LEU A 24 -8.26 13.94 -2.28
CA LEU A 24 -8.13 14.25 -0.86
C LEU A 24 -6.67 13.99 -0.49
N ALA A 25 -5.94 15.04 -0.14
CA ALA A 25 -4.53 14.96 0.18
C ALA A 25 -4.36 13.94 1.31
N GLN A 26 -3.63 12.85 1.05
CA GLN A 26 -3.33 11.84 2.05
C GLN A 26 -2.59 12.54 3.21
N ASN A 27 -2.97 12.25 4.46
CA ASN A 27 -2.27 12.81 5.62
C ASN A 27 -0.93 12.09 5.81
N LEU A 28 0.06 12.47 5.01
CA LEU A 28 1.41 11.92 5.01
C LEU A 28 2.35 12.85 5.75
N THR A 29 3.36 12.28 6.41
CA THR A 29 4.55 13.07 6.74
C THR A 29 5.31 13.32 5.43
N PRO A 30 5.49 14.57 4.98
CA PRO A 30 6.04 14.84 3.66
C PRO A 30 7.47 14.33 3.51
N LEU A 31 7.79 13.86 2.31
CA LEU A 31 9.12 13.41 1.90
C LEU A 31 9.35 13.83 0.44
N ASP A 32 10.60 14.03 0.02
CA ASP A 32 10.96 14.23 -1.38
C ASP A 32 12.23 13.40 -1.63
N ILE A 33 12.02 12.09 -1.82
CA ILE A 33 13.09 11.15 -2.11
C ILE A 33 12.83 10.51 -3.45
N GLY A 34 13.83 10.53 -4.32
CA GLY A 34 13.78 9.79 -5.56
C GLY A 34 14.66 10.35 -6.65
N VAL A 35 14.35 9.94 -7.87
CA VAL A 35 15.06 10.31 -9.10
C VAL A 35 14.04 10.85 -10.07
N ARG A 36 14.19 12.12 -10.46
CA ARG A 36 13.35 12.74 -11.49
C ARG A 36 13.88 12.38 -12.89
N CYS A 37 13.07 12.61 -13.92
CA CYS A 37 13.41 12.26 -15.31
C CYS A 37 14.82 12.67 -15.75
N ALA A 38 15.25 13.89 -15.38
CA ALA A 38 16.55 14.45 -15.77
C ALA A 38 17.73 13.87 -14.97
N GLN A 39 17.46 13.26 -13.82
CA GLN A 39 18.46 12.69 -12.91
C GLN A 39 18.67 11.18 -13.15
N TYR A 40 17.86 10.56 -14.01
CA TYR A 40 17.97 9.12 -14.26
C TYR A 40 19.33 8.74 -14.86
N PRO A 41 20.05 7.74 -14.31
CA PRO A 41 21.40 7.42 -14.74
C PRO A 41 21.54 7.07 -16.22
N ARG A 42 22.62 7.56 -16.84
CA ARG A 42 22.97 7.29 -18.24
C ARG A 42 23.85 6.06 -18.42
N THR A 43 24.48 5.60 -17.34
CA THR A 43 25.36 4.44 -17.29
C THR A 43 24.87 3.47 -16.22
N PRO A 44 25.25 2.18 -16.29
CA PRO A 44 24.96 1.22 -15.25
C PRO A 44 25.48 1.72 -13.90
N THR A 45 24.64 1.68 -12.87
CA THR A 45 24.98 2.15 -11.52
C THR A 45 23.94 1.66 -10.52
N VAL A 46 24.29 1.70 -9.24
CA VAL A 46 23.33 1.60 -8.15
C VAL A 46 23.24 2.97 -7.46
N LEU A 47 22.04 3.50 -7.28
CA LEU A 47 21.78 4.69 -6.47
C LEU A 47 21.12 4.25 -5.16
N THR A 48 21.63 4.75 -4.03
CA THR A 48 21.12 4.40 -2.70
C THR A 48 20.47 5.62 -2.06
N PHE A 49 19.29 5.43 -1.50
CA PHE A 49 18.54 6.43 -0.75
C PHE A 49 18.20 5.88 0.63
N VAL A 50 18.18 6.76 1.63
CA VAL A 50 17.89 6.40 3.02
C VAL A 50 16.70 7.20 3.49
N VAL A 51 15.68 6.52 3.99
CA VAL A 51 14.54 7.10 4.68
C VAL A 51 14.71 6.83 6.17
N ASP A 52 14.92 7.88 6.95
CA ASP A 52 15.08 7.81 8.41
C ASP A 52 13.91 8.52 9.08
N GLN A 53 13.17 7.77 9.91
CA GLN A 53 11.98 8.20 10.63
C GLN A 53 12.08 7.64 12.06
N PRO A 54 12.82 8.32 12.96
CA PRO A 54 13.23 7.75 14.24
C PRO A 54 12.07 7.35 15.16
N ASP A 55 10.91 7.98 15.00
CA ASP A 55 9.71 7.73 15.80
C ASP A 55 8.78 6.67 15.19
N ALA A 56 9.17 6.05 14.07
CA ALA A 56 8.32 5.09 13.39
C ALA A 56 8.41 3.68 14.01
N ASN A 57 7.25 3.16 14.41
CA ASN A 57 7.09 1.75 14.78
C ASN A 57 6.88 0.86 13.55
N LEU A 58 6.39 1.46 12.47
CA LEU A 58 6.14 0.84 11.19
C LEU A 58 6.26 1.90 10.10
N LEU A 59 6.97 1.62 9.02
CA LEU A 59 7.11 2.52 7.88
C LEU A 59 6.34 2.03 6.66
N LEU A 60 5.58 2.96 6.08
CA LEU A 60 4.97 2.86 4.77
C LEU A 60 5.43 4.06 3.95
N LEU A 61 6.09 3.79 2.84
CA LEU A 61 6.44 4.81 1.86
C LEU A 61 5.27 4.95 0.90
N HIS A 62 4.83 6.18 0.65
CA HIS A 62 3.90 6.48 -0.43
C HIS A 62 4.71 6.85 -1.66
N PHE A 63 4.51 6.10 -2.75
CA PHE A 63 5.08 6.40 -4.05
C PHE A 63 3.98 7.05 -4.88
N ASP A 64 4.18 8.30 -5.30
CA ASP A 64 3.32 8.99 -6.26
C ASP A 64 3.78 8.75 -7.71
N PHE A 65 5.04 8.36 -7.91
CA PHE A 65 5.62 8.06 -9.22
C PHE A 65 6.58 6.88 -9.17
N VAL A 66 6.38 5.91 -10.08
CA VAL A 66 7.35 4.85 -10.39
C VAL A 66 7.28 4.59 -11.89
N LYS A 67 8.41 4.73 -12.57
CA LYS A 67 8.57 4.35 -13.97
C LYS A 67 10.02 3.98 -14.22
N LEU A 68 10.31 2.67 -14.21
CA LEU A 68 11.67 2.16 -14.39
C LEU A 68 11.88 1.69 -15.83
N MET A 69 13.13 1.71 -16.29
CA MET A 69 13.45 1.08 -17.58
C MET A 69 13.25 -0.44 -17.51
N PRO A 70 13.03 -1.11 -18.67
CA PRO A 70 13.07 -2.56 -18.70
C PRO A 70 14.38 -3.08 -18.08
N GLN A 71 14.28 -4.07 -17.19
CA GLN A 71 15.37 -4.68 -16.39
C GLN A 71 15.90 -3.88 -15.20
N ASP A 72 15.60 -2.58 -15.10
CA ASP A 72 15.96 -1.81 -13.91
C ASP A 72 15.02 -2.18 -12.74
N THR A 73 15.55 -2.16 -11.52
CA THR A 73 14.79 -2.48 -10.31
C THR A 73 15.01 -1.44 -9.22
N LEU A 74 13.98 -1.23 -8.41
CA LEU A 74 14.08 -0.47 -7.17
C LEU A 74 13.77 -1.42 -6.02
N THR A 75 14.78 -1.70 -5.20
CA THR A 75 14.63 -2.61 -4.05
C THR A 75 14.42 -1.80 -2.78
N LEU A 76 13.55 -2.32 -1.91
CA LEU A 76 13.36 -1.81 -0.56
C LEU A 76 14.00 -2.79 0.41
N ARG A 77 14.71 -2.26 1.41
CA ARG A 77 15.40 -3.03 2.44
C ARG A 77 15.21 -2.36 3.79
N ALA A 78 14.65 -3.08 4.74
CA ALA A 78 14.55 -2.62 6.12
C ALA A 78 15.93 -2.68 6.79
N VAL A 79 16.27 -1.67 7.60
CA VAL A 79 17.44 -1.73 8.48
C VAL A 79 17.00 -2.24 9.84
N VAL A 80 17.56 -3.36 10.29
CA VAL A 80 17.21 -3.98 11.58
C VAL A 80 18.51 -4.14 12.35
N ASN A 81 18.55 -3.71 13.61
CA ASN A 81 19.75 -3.76 14.46
C ASN A 81 20.99 -3.17 13.76
N HIS A 82 20.84 -1.96 13.18
CA HIS A 82 21.89 -1.26 12.43
C HIS A 82 22.46 -2.01 11.21
N THR A 83 21.79 -3.06 10.74
CA THR A 83 22.22 -3.85 9.60
C THR A 83 21.16 -3.77 8.49
N VAL A 84 21.59 -3.52 7.26
CA VAL A 84 20.68 -3.52 6.11
C VAL A 84 20.24 -4.96 5.83
N GLY A 85 18.96 -5.25 6.01
CA GLY A 85 18.39 -6.58 5.89
C GLY A 85 18.27 -7.09 4.45
N ALA A 86 17.59 -8.21 4.28
CA ALA A 86 17.25 -8.74 2.96
C ALA A 86 16.33 -7.78 2.18
N VAL A 87 16.26 -7.99 0.86
CA VAL A 87 15.26 -7.31 0.01
C VAL A 87 13.87 -7.80 0.43
N ILE A 88 13.03 -6.85 0.83
CA ILE A 88 11.65 -7.12 1.26
C ILE A 88 10.65 -6.90 0.14
N ASP A 89 11.03 -6.09 -0.85
CA ASP A 89 10.21 -5.75 -1.99
C ASP A 89 11.09 -5.28 -3.16
N THR A 90 10.66 -5.56 -4.38
CA THR A 90 11.34 -5.18 -5.62
C THR A 90 10.33 -4.61 -6.59
N LEU A 91 10.45 -3.32 -6.87
CA LEU A 91 9.67 -2.62 -7.87
C LEU A 91 10.38 -2.73 -9.22
N THR A 92 9.60 -2.87 -10.29
CA THR A 92 10.09 -3.10 -11.65
C THR A 92 9.41 -2.15 -12.64
N SER A 93 9.72 -2.29 -13.93
CA SER A 93 9.00 -1.56 -14.98
C SER A 93 7.50 -1.88 -15.08
N ALA A 94 7.03 -2.97 -14.45
CA ALA A 94 5.61 -3.34 -14.39
C ALA A 94 4.89 -2.68 -13.20
N THR A 95 5.61 -2.12 -12.23
CA THR A 95 5.02 -1.47 -11.05
C THR A 95 4.43 -0.12 -11.45
N THR A 96 3.18 0.12 -11.08
CA THR A 96 2.47 1.38 -11.34
C THR A 96 2.13 2.11 -10.04
N ALA A 97 2.42 3.41 -9.99
CA ALA A 97 2.06 4.34 -8.92
C ALA A 97 0.71 5.04 -9.21
N PRO A 98 0.01 5.60 -8.19
CA PRO A 98 0.42 5.68 -6.79
C PRO A 98 0.20 4.39 -5.99
N PHE A 99 1.02 4.14 -4.97
CA PHE A 99 0.80 3.06 -4.00
C PHE A 99 1.58 3.27 -2.69
N TYR A 100 1.17 2.54 -1.65
CA TYR A 100 1.95 2.38 -0.42
C TYR A 100 2.83 1.13 -0.47
N SER A 101 4.06 1.23 0.05
CA SER A 101 4.96 0.09 0.18
C SER A 101 4.37 -1.02 1.08
N VAL A 102 4.97 -2.21 1.04
CA VAL A 102 4.74 -3.18 2.10
C VAL A 102 5.13 -2.59 3.47
N PRO A 103 4.50 -3.00 4.59
CA PRO A 103 4.87 -2.51 5.90
C PRO A 103 6.27 -2.98 6.27
N MET A 104 7.07 -2.03 6.77
CA MET A 104 8.43 -2.22 7.24
C MET A 104 8.50 -1.94 8.72
N TYR A 105 8.80 -2.95 9.53
CA TYR A 105 8.87 -2.81 11.00
C TYR A 105 10.25 -2.28 11.40
N THR A 106 10.53 -1.04 11.04
CA THR A 106 11.80 -0.34 11.29
C THR A 106 11.62 1.18 11.14
N PRO A 107 12.42 2.00 11.86
CA PRO A 107 12.51 3.44 11.61
C PRO A 107 13.38 3.81 10.39
N LEU A 108 14.13 2.86 9.82
CA LEU A 108 15.15 3.16 8.81
C LEU A 108 15.04 2.20 7.61
N VAL A 109 14.88 2.76 6.43
CA VAL A 109 14.71 2.02 5.17
C VAL A 109 15.75 2.48 4.16
N VAL A 110 16.34 1.51 3.47
CA VAL A 110 17.23 1.75 2.34
C VAL A 110 16.48 1.41 1.05
N LEU A 111 16.49 2.34 0.10
CA LEU A 111 16.05 2.10 -1.26
C LEU A 111 17.28 2.05 -2.17
N GLU A 112 17.36 1.03 -3.03
CA GLU A 112 18.43 0.92 -4.02
C GLU A 112 17.82 0.84 -5.42
N LEU A 113 18.10 1.84 -6.25
CA LEU A 113 17.79 1.82 -7.68
C LEU A 113 18.96 1.18 -8.43
N HIS A 114 18.75 -0.03 -8.94
CA HIS A 114 19.70 -0.78 -9.74
C HIS A 114 19.45 -0.49 -11.23
N VAL A 115 20.34 0.29 -11.84
CA VAL A 115 20.30 0.62 -13.26
C VAL A 115 21.23 -0.32 -14.03
N VAL A 116 20.66 -1.14 -14.90
CA VAL A 116 21.40 -2.21 -15.60
C VAL A 116 22.07 -1.69 -16.86
N THR A 117 21.35 -0.93 -17.69
CA THR A 117 21.87 -0.42 -18.97
C THR A 117 22.15 1.09 -18.93
N GLY A 118 21.29 1.85 -18.24
CA GLY A 118 21.26 3.31 -18.31
C GLY A 118 20.71 3.83 -19.65
N LEU A 119 20.41 5.13 -19.71
CA LEU A 119 19.80 5.77 -20.90
C LEU A 119 20.71 5.80 -22.14
N GLY A 120 22.00 5.44 -22.00
CA GLY A 120 23.01 5.56 -23.04
C GLY A 120 23.40 7.02 -23.33
N ARG A 121 24.50 7.19 -24.08
CA ARG A 121 25.01 8.52 -24.51
C ARG A 121 24.17 9.16 -25.62
N SER A 122 23.46 8.33 -26.40
CA SER A 122 22.61 8.71 -27.54
C SER A 122 21.10 8.57 -27.26
N GLY A 123 20.70 8.35 -26.01
CA GLY A 123 19.29 8.38 -25.62
C GLY A 123 18.66 9.72 -26.03
N PRO A 124 17.43 9.73 -26.59
CA PRO A 124 16.92 10.92 -27.26
C PRO A 124 16.90 12.10 -26.31
N ALA A 125 17.37 13.25 -26.79
CA ALA A 125 17.35 14.53 -26.08
C ALA A 125 15.94 15.04 -25.74
N ASN A 126 14.89 14.28 -26.09
CA ASN A 126 13.50 14.60 -25.80
C ASN A 126 13.06 13.93 -24.49
N ALA A 127 13.39 14.57 -23.37
CA ALA A 127 13.09 14.11 -22.01
C ALA A 127 11.58 13.98 -21.69
N THR A 128 10.70 14.35 -22.61
CA THR A 128 9.23 14.34 -22.42
C THR A 128 8.57 12.99 -22.69
N THR A 129 9.15 12.13 -23.52
CA THR A 129 8.52 10.84 -23.93
C THR A 129 9.04 9.61 -23.18
N ARG A 130 10.19 9.72 -22.49
CA ARG A 130 10.80 8.62 -21.70
C ARG A 130 11.31 9.11 -20.35
N CYS A 131 10.42 9.73 -19.56
CA CYS A 131 10.71 10.02 -18.17
C CYS A 131 10.78 8.71 -17.37
N PHE A 132 11.95 8.37 -16.86
CA PHE A 132 12.15 7.28 -15.91
C PHE A 132 12.58 7.83 -14.56
N GLY A 133 12.28 7.09 -13.51
CA GLY A 133 12.55 7.47 -12.14
C GLY A 133 11.53 6.92 -11.18
N PHE A 134 11.61 7.42 -9.96
CA PHE A 134 10.61 7.18 -8.94
C PHE A 134 10.60 8.39 -8.00
N HIS A 135 9.51 8.56 -7.27
CA HIS A 135 9.38 9.57 -6.25
C HIS A 135 8.56 9.02 -5.09
N VAL A 136 9.02 9.35 -3.89
CA VAL A 136 8.36 9.11 -2.61
C VAL A 136 8.02 10.48 -2.05
N ASP A 137 6.74 10.82 -2.05
CA ASP A 137 6.18 12.12 -1.64
C ASP A 137 5.84 12.16 -0.14
N GLY A 138 5.83 11.01 0.52
CA GLY A 138 5.59 10.97 1.96
C GLY A 138 5.67 9.59 2.58
N VAL A 139 5.52 9.58 3.90
CA VAL A 139 5.53 8.37 4.71
C VAL A 139 4.39 8.34 5.72
N ARG A 140 4.10 7.13 6.18
CA ARG A 140 3.35 6.87 7.40
C ARG A 140 4.20 6.06 8.36
N THR A 141 4.15 6.45 9.63
CA THR A 141 4.99 5.91 10.71
C THR A 141 4.21 5.01 11.67
N SER A 142 2.93 4.79 11.39
CA SER A 142 2.02 3.96 12.17
C SER A 142 0.91 3.38 11.30
N ALA A 143 0.48 2.17 11.65
CA ALA A 143 -0.81 1.63 11.27
C ALA A 143 -1.52 1.12 12.53
N ILE A 144 -2.81 1.42 12.66
CA ILE A 144 -3.62 0.96 13.79
C ILE A 144 -4.27 -0.37 13.47
N ASP A 145 -4.76 -1.08 14.48
CA ASP A 145 -5.69 -2.19 14.24
C ASP A 145 -7.06 -1.58 13.91
N GLY A 146 -7.54 -1.81 12.69
CA GLY A 146 -8.79 -1.28 12.16
C GLY A 146 -10.00 -1.80 12.93
N ASN A 147 -9.91 -3.04 13.44
CA ASN A 147 -10.92 -3.58 14.33
C ASN A 147 -10.94 -2.75 15.62
N LYS A 148 -9.78 -2.44 16.22
CA LYS A 148 -9.70 -1.60 17.45
C LYS A 148 -10.16 -0.15 17.26
N ALA A 149 -10.02 0.40 16.04
CA ALA A 149 -10.48 1.74 15.72
C ALA A 149 -12.01 1.83 15.67
N ALA A 150 -12.68 0.79 15.18
CA ALA A 150 -14.14 0.67 15.19
C ALA A 150 -14.69 0.27 16.58
N SER A 151 -13.86 -0.34 17.43
CA SER A 151 -14.29 -1.02 18.65
C SER A 151 -13.66 -0.49 19.93
N ALA A 152 -13.82 0.80 20.22
CA ALA A 152 -13.48 1.36 21.54
C ALA A 152 -14.20 0.67 22.74
N GLY A 153 -15.08 -0.31 22.48
CA GLY A 153 -15.76 -1.13 23.49
C GLY A 153 -15.73 -2.65 23.25
N GLU A 154 -14.96 -3.19 22.29
CA GLU A 154 -14.81 -4.64 22.20
C GLU A 154 -13.72 -5.14 23.15
N SER A 155 -14.09 -6.11 23.98
CA SER A 155 -13.19 -6.87 24.82
C SER A 155 -13.33 -8.34 24.49
N ILE A 156 -12.23 -9.09 24.57
CA ILE A 156 -12.31 -10.54 24.58
C ILE A 156 -13.25 -10.96 25.71
N CYS A 157 -14.34 -11.65 25.35
CA CYS A 157 -15.28 -12.19 26.31
C CYS A 157 -14.65 -13.43 26.97
N GLY A 158 -13.97 -13.25 28.10
CA GLY A 158 -13.34 -14.33 28.85
C GLY A 158 -11.82 -14.41 28.64
N THR A 159 -11.27 -15.62 28.72
CA THR A 159 -9.84 -15.84 28.51
C THR A 159 -9.50 -15.73 27.03
N ASP A 160 -8.41 -15.05 26.71
CA ASP A 160 -7.83 -15.06 25.38
C ASP A 160 -7.14 -16.40 25.12
N ASP A 161 -7.86 -17.30 24.44
CA ASP A 161 -7.37 -18.59 24.02
C ASP A 161 -6.84 -18.57 22.57
N SER A 162 -6.58 -17.38 22.01
CA SER A 162 -6.03 -17.25 20.66
C SER A 162 -4.67 -17.94 20.54
N LYS A 163 -4.44 -18.54 19.37
CA LYS A 163 -3.20 -19.22 19.02
C LYS A 163 -2.85 -18.87 17.58
N ASN A 164 -1.55 -18.83 17.30
CA ASN A 164 -1.06 -18.66 15.94
C ASN A 164 -1.58 -19.80 15.05
N ALA A 165 -1.92 -19.49 13.79
CA ALA A 165 -2.48 -20.45 12.84
C ALA A 165 -1.61 -21.72 12.69
N GLN A 166 -0.29 -21.56 12.73
CA GLN A 166 0.69 -22.66 12.72
C GLN A 166 0.50 -23.70 13.83
N CYS A 167 -0.12 -23.36 14.96
CA CYS A 167 -0.47 -24.33 16.00
C CYS A 167 -1.47 -25.40 15.49
N PHE A 168 -2.18 -25.10 14.41
CA PHE A 168 -3.24 -25.92 13.84
C PHE A 168 -2.90 -26.49 12.45
N VAL A 169 -1.63 -26.44 12.03
CA VAL A 169 -1.19 -26.81 10.65
C VAL A 169 -1.75 -28.15 10.13
N ASN A 170 -2.01 -29.12 11.01
CA ASN A 170 -2.52 -30.46 10.66
C ASN A 170 -4.04 -30.59 10.78
N SER A 171 -4.80 -29.48 10.74
CA SER A 171 -6.24 -29.47 10.97
C SER A 171 -7.02 -28.88 9.78
N ALA A 172 -8.32 -29.18 9.74
CA ALA A 172 -9.21 -28.61 8.73
C ALA A 172 -9.36 -27.07 8.85
N MET A 173 -9.27 -26.51 10.06
CA MET A 173 -9.36 -25.06 10.26
C MET A 173 -8.16 -24.32 9.66
N TYR A 174 -6.96 -24.93 9.68
CA TYR A 174 -5.79 -24.36 9.03
C TYR A 174 -5.92 -24.38 7.51
N THR A 175 -6.47 -25.46 6.94
CA THR A 175 -6.79 -25.49 5.50
C THR A 175 -7.76 -24.38 5.13
N ALA A 176 -8.81 -24.16 5.93
CA ALA A 176 -9.77 -23.08 5.71
C ALA A 176 -9.15 -21.68 5.91
N SER A 177 -8.21 -21.52 6.85
CA SER A 177 -7.59 -20.22 7.13
C SER A 177 -6.71 -19.70 6.00
N LYS A 178 -6.29 -20.54 5.05
CA LYS A 178 -5.52 -20.12 3.88
C LYS A 178 -6.28 -19.13 2.96
N ALA A 179 -7.61 -19.11 3.04
CA ALA A 179 -8.44 -18.12 2.34
C ALA A 179 -8.44 -16.75 3.03
N VAL A 180 -7.93 -16.64 4.26
CA VAL A 180 -7.87 -15.40 5.04
C VAL A 180 -6.67 -14.58 4.62
N VAL A 181 -6.85 -13.27 4.54
CA VAL A 181 -5.81 -12.29 4.22
C VAL A 181 -5.68 -11.25 5.32
N ARG A 182 -4.47 -10.72 5.48
CA ARG A 182 -4.23 -9.48 6.20
C ARG A 182 -4.36 -8.32 5.23
N LEU A 183 -5.21 -7.35 5.55
CA LEU A 183 -5.36 -6.11 4.81
C LEU A 183 -4.57 -5.02 5.53
N LEU A 184 -3.85 -4.20 4.77
CA LEU A 184 -3.33 -2.92 5.24
C LEU A 184 -3.92 -1.83 4.37
N THR A 185 -4.95 -1.19 4.91
CA THR A 185 -5.74 -0.18 4.22
C THR A 185 -5.12 1.19 4.48
N ASN A 186 -5.05 2.03 3.45
CA ASN A 186 -4.45 3.37 3.57
C ASN A 186 -5.46 4.42 3.15
N ARG A 187 -6.09 5.03 4.15
CA ARG A 187 -7.09 6.10 3.97
C ARG A 187 -6.48 7.44 4.21
N VAL A 188 -7.15 8.51 3.78
CA VAL A 188 -6.75 9.91 4.04
C VAL A 188 -6.37 10.13 5.52
N GLY A 189 -7.14 9.59 6.46
CA GLY A 189 -6.94 9.79 7.90
C GLY A 189 -5.92 8.89 8.59
N GLY A 190 -5.41 7.85 7.94
CA GLY A 190 -4.49 6.91 8.57
C GLY A 190 -4.50 5.52 7.94
N SER A 191 -3.56 4.68 8.38
CA SER A 191 -3.43 3.30 7.91
C SER A 191 -3.97 2.35 8.96
N ALA A 192 -4.68 1.31 8.53
CA ALA A 192 -5.26 0.33 9.43
C ALA A 192 -5.02 -1.10 8.93
N PHE A 193 -4.69 -1.99 9.86
CA PHE A 193 -4.73 -3.43 9.63
C PHE A 193 -6.15 -3.94 9.79
N CYS A 194 -6.61 -4.71 8.82
CA CYS A 194 -7.91 -5.38 8.84
C CYS A 194 -7.75 -6.84 8.42
N THR A 195 -8.85 -7.58 8.50
CA THR A 195 -8.93 -8.95 8.00
C THR A 195 -9.91 -9.01 6.85
N GLY A 196 -9.61 -9.86 5.86
CA GLY A 196 -10.57 -10.25 4.84
C GLY A 196 -10.43 -11.72 4.51
N TRP A 197 -11.33 -12.25 3.67
CA TRP A 197 -11.22 -13.61 3.16
C TRP A 197 -11.78 -13.74 1.75
N LEU A 198 -11.21 -14.65 0.98
CA LEU A 198 -11.66 -14.96 -0.37
C LEU A 198 -13.06 -15.58 -0.36
N LEU A 199 -13.89 -15.15 -1.31
CA LEU A 199 -15.21 -15.70 -1.61
C LEU A 199 -15.19 -16.38 -2.99
N GLY A 200 -15.04 -17.70 -2.97
CA GLY A 200 -14.98 -18.52 -4.19
C GLY A 200 -13.69 -18.31 -5.00
N CYS A 201 -13.70 -18.75 -6.27
CA CYS A 201 -12.48 -18.88 -7.08
C CYS A 201 -12.25 -17.69 -8.04
N GLU A 202 -13.13 -16.70 -8.06
CA GLU A 202 -13.07 -15.58 -9.02
C GLU A 202 -12.36 -14.34 -8.45
N GLY A 203 -11.69 -14.48 -7.31
CA GLY A 203 -10.95 -13.40 -6.65
C GLY A 203 -11.79 -12.37 -5.91
N HIS A 204 -13.06 -12.67 -5.60
CA HIS A 204 -13.83 -11.84 -4.68
C HIS A 204 -13.28 -11.98 -3.26
N LEU A 205 -13.25 -10.87 -2.53
CA LEU A 205 -12.74 -10.78 -1.18
C LEU A 205 -13.74 -10.01 -0.34
N LEU A 206 -14.16 -10.61 0.77
CA LEU A 206 -15.04 -9.99 1.75
C LEU A 206 -14.23 -9.44 2.91
N THR A 207 -14.60 -8.24 3.36
CA THR A 207 -14.09 -7.60 4.57
C THR A 207 -15.20 -6.69 5.13
N ASN A 208 -14.89 -5.91 6.17
CA ASN A 208 -15.82 -4.93 6.71
C ASN A 208 -15.86 -3.65 5.88
N GLU A 209 -17.00 -2.95 5.88
CA GLU A 209 -17.13 -1.64 5.22
C GLU A 209 -16.21 -0.63 5.91
N HIS A 210 -16.14 -0.69 7.24
CA HIS A 210 -15.23 0.17 7.99
C HIS A 210 -13.75 -0.13 7.71
N CYS A 211 -13.41 -1.18 6.96
CA CYS A 211 -12.06 -1.46 6.46
C CYS A 211 -11.83 -0.98 5.01
N ILE A 212 -12.82 -1.14 4.13
CA ILE A 212 -12.79 -0.61 2.75
C ILE A 212 -14.12 0.06 2.43
N GLN A 213 -14.16 1.39 2.46
CA GLN A 213 -15.38 2.17 2.30
C GLN A 213 -15.71 2.44 0.83
N ASP A 214 -14.69 2.59 -0.01
CA ASP A 214 -14.85 2.99 -1.40
C ASP A 214 -13.74 2.46 -2.31
N ALA A 215 -13.78 2.88 -3.59
CA ALA A 215 -12.80 2.52 -4.59
C ALA A 215 -11.39 3.09 -4.32
N THR A 216 -11.28 4.22 -3.64
CA THR A 216 -10.00 4.81 -3.27
C THR A 216 -9.31 3.97 -2.19
N ASP A 217 -10.06 3.57 -1.17
CA ASP A 217 -9.58 2.63 -0.15
C ASP A 217 -9.16 1.30 -0.78
N ALA A 218 -10.01 0.74 -1.66
CA ALA A 218 -9.72 -0.52 -2.34
C ALA A 218 -8.42 -0.44 -3.15
N GLY A 219 -8.21 0.65 -3.90
CA GLY A 219 -6.98 0.88 -4.67
C GLY A 219 -5.73 1.06 -3.80
N ASN A 220 -5.89 1.60 -2.59
CA ASN A 220 -4.79 1.87 -1.65
C ASN A 220 -4.57 0.76 -0.61
N THR A 221 -5.23 -0.38 -0.74
CA THR A 221 -5.10 -1.50 0.19
C THR A 221 -4.01 -2.46 -0.27
N LEU A 222 -3.13 -2.83 0.65
CA LEU A 222 -2.23 -3.98 0.46
C LEU A 222 -2.95 -5.23 0.99
N ILE A 223 -2.98 -6.29 0.19
CA ILE A 223 -3.60 -7.56 0.55
C ILE A 223 -2.49 -8.60 0.67
N GLU A 224 -2.28 -9.12 1.88
CA GLU A 224 -1.23 -10.08 2.18
C GLU A 224 -1.83 -11.45 2.53
N PHE A 225 -1.40 -12.47 1.79
CA PHE A 225 -1.76 -13.85 1.98
C PHE A 225 -0.77 -14.54 2.91
N MET A 226 -1.23 -15.55 3.66
CA MET A 226 -0.36 -16.36 4.52
C MET A 226 0.48 -15.51 5.48
N ALA A 227 -0.11 -14.41 5.99
CA ALA A 227 0.48 -13.51 6.97
C ALA A 227 0.44 -14.12 8.37
N GLU A 228 1.11 -15.25 8.53
CA GLU A 228 1.19 -16.03 9.77
C GLU A 228 2.64 -16.22 10.20
N GLY A 229 2.91 -16.49 11.48
CA GLY A 229 4.28 -16.73 11.94
C GLY A 229 4.89 -18.02 11.41
N VAL A 230 6.22 -18.15 11.44
CA VAL A 230 6.94 -19.37 11.00
C VAL A 230 6.71 -20.60 11.90
N SER A 231 6.13 -20.42 13.09
CA SER A 231 5.86 -21.49 14.04
C SER A 231 4.69 -21.14 14.95
N CYS A 232 4.17 -22.13 15.69
CA CYS A 232 3.12 -21.92 16.69
C CYS A 232 3.49 -20.85 17.74
N GLY A 233 4.77 -20.74 18.10
CA GLY A 233 5.26 -19.78 19.09
C GLY A 233 5.71 -18.43 18.53
N THR A 234 5.53 -18.18 17.24
CA THR A 234 6.03 -16.97 16.58
C THR A 234 4.87 -16.10 16.08
N ASN A 235 4.86 -14.83 16.47
CA ASN A 235 3.93 -13.85 15.94
C ASN A 235 4.48 -13.22 14.65
N CYS A 236 3.59 -12.79 13.75
CA CYS A 236 3.94 -12.13 12.48
C CYS A 236 3.85 -10.59 12.63
N ASP A 237 4.46 -10.06 13.69
CA ASP A 237 4.44 -8.66 14.12
C ASP A 237 5.82 -7.96 14.07
N SER A 238 6.86 -8.65 13.59
CA SER A 238 8.17 -8.07 13.33
C SER A 238 8.65 -8.34 11.90
N GLN A 239 9.68 -7.58 11.49
CA GLN A 239 10.27 -7.73 10.16
C GLN A 239 10.72 -9.19 9.92
N MET A 240 10.29 -9.76 8.79
CA MET A 240 10.57 -11.16 8.40
C MET A 240 10.04 -12.27 9.33
N ALA A 241 9.15 -11.98 10.29
CA ALA A 241 8.64 -13.01 11.20
C ALA A 241 7.54 -13.91 10.60
N CYS A 242 7.00 -13.54 9.45
CA CYS A 242 5.93 -14.27 8.79
C CYS A 242 6.49 -15.44 7.95
N ALA A 243 5.73 -16.54 7.84
CA ALA A 243 6.13 -17.79 7.21
C ALA A 243 6.39 -17.65 5.70
N ALA A 244 5.59 -16.83 5.02
CA ALA A 244 5.71 -16.63 3.58
C ALA A 244 7.05 -15.96 3.21
N THR A 245 7.94 -16.70 2.55
CA THR A 245 9.19 -16.19 1.95
C THR A 245 9.28 -16.65 0.48
N PRO A 246 9.20 -15.72 -0.50
CA PRO A 246 8.93 -14.29 -0.35
C PRO A 246 7.52 -14.01 0.18
N ARG A 247 7.28 -12.77 0.65
CA ARG A 247 5.94 -12.33 1.06
C ARG A 247 4.97 -12.49 -0.10
N LEU A 248 3.78 -13.04 0.17
CA LEU A 248 2.73 -13.22 -0.81
C LEU A 248 1.73 -12.09 -0.65
N TYR A 249 1.72 -11.13 -1.56
CA TYR A 249 0.83 -9.99 -1.46
C TYR A 249 0.48 -9.41 -2.82
N THR A 250 -0.61 -8.64 -2.87
CA THR A 250 -1.00 -7.81 -4.00
C THR A 250 -1.34 -6.39 -3.55
N ARG A 251 -1.31 -5.44 -4.49
CA ARG A 251 -1.61 -4.03 -4.26
C ARG A 251 -2.89 -3.65 -4.98
N GLY A 252 -3.78 -3.02 -4.23
CA GLY A 252 -5.06 -2.56 -4.74
C GLY A 252 -6.02 -3.70 -5.02
N ALA A 253 -7.28 -3.33 -5.13
CA ALA A 253 -8.37 -4.20 -5.55
C ALA A 253 -9.42 -3.37 -6.29
N THR A 254 -10.26 -4.05 -7.08
CA THR A 254 -11.43 -3.42 -7.69
C THR A 254 -12.57 -3.41 -6.69
N PHE A 255 -13.09 -2.23 -6.36
CA PHE A 255 -14.26 -2.13 -5.48
C PHE A 255 -15.53 -2.62 -6.19
N ILE A 256 -16.30 -3.47 -5.52
CA ILE A 256 -17.54 -4.06 -6.08
C ILE A 256 -18.77 -3.49 -5.39
N ALA A 257 -18.84 -3.60 -4.06
CA ALA A 257 -19.96 -3.13 -3.28
C ALA A 257 -19.57 -2.98 -1.81
N ALA A 258 -20.23 -2.08 -1.09
CA ALA A 258 -20.18 -2.04 0.37
C ALA A 258 -21.55 -1.66 0.95
N SER A 259 -21.77 -2.02 2.21
CA SER A 259 -22.93 -1.62 2.99
C SER A 259 -22.46 -1.17 4.37
N THR A 260 -22.66 0.11 4.67
CA THR A 260 -22.39 0.67 6.00
C THR A 260 -23.34 0.10 7.05
N GLU A 261 -24.58 -0.23 6.68
CA GLU A 261 -25.58 -0.80 7.61
C GLU A 261 -25.21 -2.20 8.07
N LEU A 262 -24.66 -3.01 7.16
CA LEU A 262 -24.28 -4.40 7.41
C LEU A 262 -22.77 -4.56 7.67
N ASP A 263 -22.04 -3.47 7.67
CA ASP A 263 -20.58 -3.39 7.79
C ASP A 263 -19.83 -4.44 6.95
N TYR A 264 -20.15 -4.51 5.66
CA TYR A 264 -19.41 -5.36 4.72
C TYR A 264 -18.95 -4.61 3.48
N SER A 265 -17.83 -5.06 2.93
CA SER A 265 -17.27 -4.61 1.66
C SER A 265 -16.79 -5.81 0.85
N ILE A 266 -17.12 -5.80 -0.44
CA ILE A 266 -16.66 -6.78 -1.42
C ILE A 266 -15.74 -6.05 -2.38
N VAL A 267 -14.51 -6.56 -2.50
CA VAL A 267 -13.55 -6.17 -3.53
C VAL A 267 -13.17 -7.37 -4.38
N LYS A 268 -12.59 -7.12 -5.54
CA LYS A 268 -12.14 -8.16 -6.47
C LYS A 268 -10.67 -7.98 -6.78
N LEU A 269 -9.90 -9.03 -6.53
CA LEU A 269 -8.50 -9.14 -6.92
C LEU A 269 -8.40 -9.69 -8.34
N ASP A 270 -7.31 -9.38 -9.03
CA ASP A 270 -6.95 -10.11 -10.24
C ASP A 270 -6.62 -11.57 -9.83
N PRO A 271 -7.32 -12.58 -10.39
CA PRO A 271 -7.04 -13.98 -10.08
C PRO A 271 -5.58 -14.38 -10.33
N ALA A 272 -4.88 -13.74 -11.27
CA ALA A 272 -3.47 -13.99 -11.53
C ALA A 272 -2.54 -13.56 -10.38
N MET A 273 -3.03 -12.74 -9.46
CA MET A 273 -2.28 -12.23 -8.30
C MET A 273 -2.58 -13.02 -7.01
N ILE A 274 -3.46 -14.03 -7.07
CA ILE A 274 -3.79 -14.90 -5.95
C ILE A 274 -2.82 -16.09 -5.94
N PRO A 275 -2.11 -16.35 -4.84
CA PRO A 275 -1.22 -17.51 -4.75
C PRO A 275 -1.93 -18.83 -5.01
N GLU A 276 -1.26 -19.74 -5.72
CA GLU A 276 -1.74 -21.11 -5.88
C GLU A 276 -1.68 -21.89 -4.55
N GLY A 277 -2.53 -22.92 -4.40
CA GLY A 277 -2.47 -23.83 -3.26
C GLY A 277 -3.06 -23.30 -1.94
N LEU A 278 -3.84 -22.21 -2.00
CA LEU A 278 -4.60 -21.68 -0.86
C LEU A 278 -5.84 -22.51 -0.50
N GLY A 279 -6.18 -23.54 -1.28
CA GLY A 279 -7.32 -24.44 -1.03
C GLY A 279 -7.69 -25.22 -2.27
#